data_AF-A0A9N7Q8F1-F1
#
_entry.id   AF-A0A9N7Q8F1-F1
#
_cell.length_a   1.000
_cell.length_b   1.000
_cell.length_c   1.000
_cell.angle_alpha   90.00
_cell.angle_beta   90.00
_cell.angle_gamma   90.00
#
_symmetry.space_group_name_H-M   'P 1'
#
loop_
_entity.id
_entity.type
_entity.pdbx_description
1 polymer ?
#
loop_
_entity_poly.entity_id
_entity_poly.type
_entity_poly.pdbx_seq_one_letter_code
_entity_poly.pdbx_strand_id
1 'polypeptide(L)'
;MTLTNPLLSEDQDRLVAVSIELGMQQIQREIAAGRIPPTITEFSALHDYVDANEFGGLCEEDGQWRRLFPRETATDEEIFCEAANRVQDALAKWLANSAERNTLLVAQLVDDALNAACLAVQTRLKLDYGDVAGVFFSGEQKVAFQKMFARYALCEIAMMSKDEGA
;
A
#
# COMPACT_ATOMS: atom_id res chain seq x y z
N MET A 1 -17.86 22.54 25.43
CA MET A 1 -17.52 23.33 24.23
C MET A 1 -17.57 22.37 23.05
N THR A 2 -18.56 22.54 22.18
CA THR A 2 -18.71 21.77 20.95
C THR A 2 -17.65 22.25 19.97
N LEU A 3 -16.59 21.47 19.79
CA LEU A 3 -15.62 21.68 18.71
C LEU A 3 -16.36 21.36 17.40
N THR A 4 -16.90 22.38 16.76
CA THR A 4 -17.34 22.29 15.36
C THR A 4 -16.09 22.01 14.55
N ASN A 5 -15.97 20.77 14.10
CA ASN A 5 -14.94 20.32 13.17
C ASN A 5 -14.90 21.32 11.98
N PRO A 6 -13.78 22.01 11.71
CA PRO A 6 -13.74 23.02 10.67
C PRO A 6 -14.07 22.39 9.31
N LEU A 7 -15.01 22.99 8.60
CA LEU A 7 -15.35 22.59 7.24
C LEU A 7 -14.18 22.94 6.32
N LEU A 8 -13.56 21.92 5.73
CA LEU A 8 -12.53 22.10 4.71
C LEU A 8 -13.17 22.67 3.42
N SER A 9 -12.38 23.39 2.64
CA SER A 9 -12.76 23.79 1.28
C SER A 9 -12.71 22.60 0.31
N GLU A 10 -13.37 22.73 -0.85
CA GLU A 10 -13.38 21.65 -1.86
C GLU A 10 -11.97 21.26 -2.34
N ASP A 11 -11.08 22.23 -2.50
CA ASP A 11 -9.69 21.97 -2.91
C ASP A 11 -8.89 21.27 -1.79
N GLN A 12 -9.15 21.61 -0.52
CA GLN A 12 -8.55 20.94 0.64
C GLN A 12 -9.06 19.50 0.76
N ASP A 13 -10.37 19.26 0.63
CA ASP A 13 -10.94 17.92 0.63
C ASP A 13 -10.39 17.06 -0.53
N ARG A 14 -10.24 17.65 -1.72
CA ARG A 14 -9.64 16.98 -2.87
C ARG A 14 -8.18 16.60 -2.60
N LEU A 15 -7.39 17.50 -2.01
CA LEU A 15 -6.00 17.20 -1.66
C LEU A 15 -5.91 16.08 -0.60
N VAL A 16 -6.77 16.09 0.41
CA VAL A 16 -6.85 15.01 1.41
C VAL A 16 -7.10 13.67 0.71
N ALA A 17 -8.07 13.59 -0.21
CA ALA A 17 -8.34 12.37 -0.97
C ALA A 17 -7.14 11.87 -1.78
N VAL A 18 -6.47 12.77 -2.52
CA VAL A 18 -5.25 12.42 -3.27
C VAL A 18 -4.13 11.93 -2.35
N SER A 19 -4.00 12.54 -1.18
CA SER A 19 -2.96 12.19 -0.20
C SER A 19 -3.21 10.84 0.45
N ILE A 20 -4.47 10.46 0.66
CA ILE A 20 -4.84 9.12 1.09
C ILE A 20 -4.40 8.09 0.04
N GLU A 21 -4.75 8.30 -1.23
CA GLU A 21 -4.34 7.39 -2.31
C GLU A 21 -2.81 7.27 -2.42
N LEU A 22 -2.11 8.40 -2.32
CA LEU A 22 -0.65 8.43 -2.32
C LEU A 22 -0.06 7.66 -1.14
N GLY A 23 -0.58 7.87 0.07
CA GLY A 23 -0.16 7.17 1.28
C GLY A 23 -0.35 5.65 1.16
N MET A 24 -1.49 5.19 0.63
CA MET A 24 -1.74 3.76 0.37
C MET A 24 -0.69 3.17 -0.58
N GLN A 25 -0.39 3.88 -1.69
CA GLN A 25 0.61 3.43 -2.66
C GLN A 25 2.04 3.41 -2.08
N GLN A 26 2.39 4.41 -1.27
CA GLN A 26 3.69 4.45 -0.61
C GLN A 26 3.82 3.29 0.38
N ILE A 27 2.85 3.07 1.26
CA ILE A 27 2.84 1.93 2.19
C ILE A 27 2.96 0.59 1.43
N GLN A 28 2.21 0.40 0.34
CA GLN A 28 2.34 -0.79 -0.50
C GLN A 28 3.76 -1.01 -1.03
N ARG A 29 4.47 0.06 -1.43
CA ARG A 29 5.87 0.00 -1.89
C ARG A 29 6.82 -0.35 -0.75
N GLU A 30 6.62 0.21 0.42
CA GLU A 30 7.42 -0.10 1.62
C GLU A 30 7.28 -1.57 2.04
N ILE A 31 6.05 -2.10 2.00
CA ILE A 31 5.77 -3.53 2.26
C ILE A 31 6.42 -4.42 1.19
N ALA A 32 6.24 -4.09 -0.10
CA ALA A 32 6.82 -4.84 -1.21
C ALA A 32 8.36 -4.83 -1.20
N ALA A 33 8.97 -3.73 -0.74
CA ALA A 33 10.41 -3.61 -0.56
C ALA A 33 10.93 -4.34 0.70
N GLY A 34 10.04 -4.92 1.51
CA GLY A 34 10.39 -5.64 2.75
C GLY A 34 10.81 -4.73 3.90
N ARG A 35 10.53 -3.41 3.82
CA ARG A 35 10.84 -2.47 4.91
C ARG A 35 9.77 -2.46 6.00
N ILE A 36 8.52 -2.72 5.63
CA ILE A 36 7.39 -2.88 6.56
C ILE A 36 6.89 -4.32 6.46
N PRO A 37 6.70 -5.04 7.58
CA PRO A 37 6.13 -6.38 7.54
C PRO A 37 4.70 -6.36 6.96
N PRO A 38 4.32 -7.35 6.13
CA PRO A 38 2.99 -7.42 5.51
C PRO A 38 1.85 -7.72 6.52
N THR A 39 2.23 -7.98 7.78
CA THR A 39 1.35 -8.28 8.90
C THR A 39 0.91 -7.03 9.69
N ILE A 40 1.54 -5.86 9.47
CA ILE A 40 1.22 -4.64 10.22
C ILE A 40 -0.18 -4.12 9.88
N THR A 41 -1.04 -4.03 10.91
CA THR A 41 -2.44 -3.59 10.78
C THR A 41 -2.72 -2.20 11.31
N GLU A 42 -1.87 -1.68 12.20
CA GLU A 42 -2.06 -0.39 12.84
C GLU A 42 -1.15 0.65 12.21
N PHE A 43 -1.69 1.85 11.95
CA PHE A 43 -0.90 2.95 11.39
C PHE A 43 0.25 3.37 12.33
N SER A 44 0.01 3.38 13.64
CA SER A 44 1.03 3.73 14.63
C SER A 44 2.23 2.77 14.60
N ALA A 45 2.01 1.49 14.32
CA ALA A 45 3.08 0.49 14.24
C ALA A 45 3.98 0.68 13.01
N LEU A 46 3.58 1.48 12.02
CA LEU A 46 4.45 1.83 10.89
C LEU A 46 5.67 2.64 11.35
N HIS A 47 5.54 3.44 12.43
CA HIS A 47 6.63 4.25 12.98
C HIS A 47 7.82 3.44 13.51
N ASP A 48 7.63 2.15 13.79
CA ASP A 48 8.73 1.25 14.17
C ASP A 48 9.64 0.91 12.99
N TYR A 49 9.20 1.17 11.75
CA TYR A 49 9.88 0.77 10.52
C TYR A 49 10.27 1.95 9.63
N VAL A 50 9.41 2.97 9.55
CA VAL A 50 9.55 4.13 8.66
C VAL A 50 9.00 5.38 9.33
N ASP A 51 9.35 6.58 8.84
CA ASP A 51 8.67 7.80 9.29
C ASP A 51 7.28 7.89 8.63
N ALA A 52 6.27 7.32 9.28
CA ALA A 52 4.92 7.29 8.74
C ALA A 52 4.26 8.67 8.60
N ASN A 53 4.85 9.74 9.16
CA ASN A 53 4.37 11.11 8.95
C ASN A 53 4.65 11.61 7.53
N GLU A 54 5.63 11.02 6.84
CA GLU A 54 5.94 11.39 5.45
C GLU A 54 4.91 10.84 4.45
N PHE A 55 4.07 9.87 4.85
CA PHE A 55 3.08 9.29 3.96
C PHE A 55 2.01 10.29 3.53
N GLY A 56 1.60 10.17 2.27
CA GLY A 56 0.61 11.06 1.66
C GLY A 56 1.13 12.45 1.31
N GLY A 57 2.45 12.68 1.42
CA GLY A 57 3.08 13.96 1.07
C GLY A 57 2.80 15.07 2.10
N LEU A 58 2.39 14.70 3.31
CA LEU A 58 2.05 15.65 4.40
C LEU A 58 3.24 16.54 4.80
N CYS A 59 4.46 16.02 4.68
CA CYS A 59 5.69 16.69 5.11
C CYS A 59 6.56 17.23 3.96
N GLU A 60 6.05 17.27 2.72
CA GLU A 60 6.81 17.82 1.58
C GLU A 60 6.99 19.34 1.72
N GLU A 61 8.25 19.80 1.83
CA GLU A 61 8.58 21.21 2.13
C GLU A 61 8.04 22.22 1.09
N ASP A 62 7.93 21.80 -0.18
CA ASP A 62 7.42 22.57 -1.31
C ASP A 62 6.10 21.99 -1.90
N GLY A 63 5.42 21.15 -1.12
CA GLY A 63 4.24 20.40 -1.56
C GLY A 63 2.93 21.20 -1.59
N GLN A 64 1.91 20.63 -2.23
CA GLN A 64 0.55 21.21 -2.28
C GLN A 64 -0.06 21.39 -0.87
N TRP A 65 0.38 20.59 0.11
CA TRP A 65 -0.03 20.68 1.50
C TRP A 65 0.31 22.03 2.12
N ARG A 66 1.55 22.51 1.96
CA ARG A 66 1.96 23.82 2.51
C ARG A 66 1.16 24.98 1.92
N ARG A 67 0.70 24.84 0.67
CA ARG A 67 -0.10 25.86 -0.03
C ARG A 67 -1.57 25.85 0.40
N LEU A 68 -2.19 24.68 0.55
CA LEU A 68 -3.62 24.55 0.86
C LEU A 68 -3.91 24.45 2.36
N PHE A 69 -2.90 24.11 3.16
CA PHE A 69 -2.93 24.04 4.62
C PHE A 69 -1.74 24.84 5.18
N PRO A 70 -1.78 26.19 5.08
CA PRO A 70 -0.76 27.02 5.71
C PRO A 70 -0.73 26.77 7.22
N ARG A 71 0.36 27.16 7.89
CA ARG A 71 0.55 27.00 9.35
C ARG A 71 0.96 28.33 9.99
N GLU A 72 0.34 29.42 9.52
CA GLU A 72 0.72 30.80 9.90
C GLU A 72 0.01 31.27 11.17
N THR A 73 -1.18 30.74 11.44
CA THR A 73 -1.98 31.06 12.62
C THR A 73 -2.35 29.80 13.39
N ALA A 74 -2.80 29.96 14.65
CA ALA A 74 -3.29 28.84 15.45
C ALA A 74 -4.51 28.15 14.80
N THR A 75 -5.37 28.90 14.11
CA THR A 75 -6.50 28.34 13.37
C THR A 75 -6.04 27.54 12.15
N ASP A 76 -5.02 28.01 11.43
CA ASP A 76 -4.49 27.24 10.29
C ASP A 76 -3.82 25.94 10.76
N GLU A 77 -3.11 25.99 11.90
CA GLU A 77 -2.54 24.80 12.54
C GLU A 77 -3.63 23.78 12.92
N GLU A 78 -4.75 24.23 13.49
CA GLU A 78 -5.90 23.36 13.80
C GLU A 78 -6.50 22.72 12.53
N ILE A 79 -6.63 23.48 11.44
CA ILE A 79 -7.14 22.98 10.16
C ILE A 79 -6.16 21.97 9.53
N PHE A 80 -4.85 22.24 9.56
CA PHE A 80 -3.82 21.31 9.11
C PHE A 80 -3.88 20.00 9.90
N CYS A 81 -3.91 20.08 11.23
CA CYS A 81 -3.98 18.91 12.11
C CYS A 81 -5.23 18.07 11.83
N GLU A 82 -6.39 18.70 11.65
CA GLU A 82 -7.62 18.00 11.28
C GLU A 82 -7.48 17.28 9.94
N ALA A 83 -6.94 17.94 8.91
CA ALA A 83 -6.75 17.35 7.59
C ALA A 83 -5.73 16.20 7.62
N ALA A 84 -4.61 16.36 8.33
CA ALA A 84 -3.61 15.31 8.52
C ALA A 84 -4.19 14.10 9.25
N ASN A 85 -4.97 14.33 10.32
CA ASN A 85 -5.67 13.26 11.04
C ASN A 85 -6.65 12.51 10.13
N ARG A 86 -7.38 13.21 9.25
CA ARG A 86 -8.26 12.55 8.26
C ARG A 86 -7.49 11.62 7.33
N VAL A 87 -6.29 12.01 6.89
CA VAL A 87 -5.41 11.15 6.08
C VAL A 87 -4.98 9.93 6.90
N GLN A 88 -4.44 10.13 8.10
CA GLN A 88 -3.96 9.04 8.95
C GLN A 88 -5.08 8.06 9.33
N ASP A 89 -6.27 8.56 9.70
CA ASP A 89 -7.44 7.74 10.02
C ASP A 89 -7.91 6.91 8.82
N ALA A 90 -7.88 7.49 7.62
CA ALA A 90 -8.24 6.77 6.40
C ALA A 90 -7.21 5.66 6.07
N LEU A 91 -5.92 5.96 6.22
CA LEU A 91 -4.85 4.99 6.05
C LEU A 91 -4.93 3.88 7.11
N ALA A 92 -5.21 4.21 8.37
CA ALA A 92 -5.41 3.24 9.45
C ALA A 92 -6.56 2.27 9.16
N LYS A 93 -7.72 2.78 8.71
CA LYS A 93 -8.86 1.95 8.32
C LYS A 93 -8.54 1.06 7.13
N TRP A 94 -7.84 1.59 6.13
CA TRP A 94 -7.43 0.85 4.95
C TRP A 94 -6.42 -0.26 5.28
N LEU A 95 -5.46 0.03 6.16
CA LEU A 95 -4.45 -0.94 6.59
C LEU A 95 -5.09 -2.23 7.08
N ALA A 96 -6.20 -2.19 7.82
CA ALA A 96 -6.87 -3.40 8.30
C ALA A 96 -7.21 -4.43 7.18
N ASN A 97 -7.33 -4.00 5.92
CA ASN A 97 -7.55 -4.90 4.79
C ASN A 97 -6.23 -5.50 4.26
N SER A 98 -5.94 -6.75 4.65
CA SER A 98 -4.73 -7.46 4.23
C SER A 98 -4.57 -7.58 2.70
N ALA A 99 -5.67 -7.82 1.97
CA ALA A 99 -5.59 -7.98 0.51
C ALA A 99 -5.19 -6.67 -0.16
N GLU A 100 -5.78 -5.55 0.25
CA GLU A 100 -5.47 -4.23 -0.30
C GLU A 100 -4.07 -3.75 0.09
N ARG A 101 -3.69 -3.84 1.37
CA ARG A 101 -2.35 -3.38 1.81
C ARG A 101 -1.22 -4.16 1.14
N ASN A 102 -1.43 -5.46 0.90
CA ASN A 102 -0.39 -6.35 0.37
C ASN A 102 -0.46 -6.51 -1.16
N THR A 103 -1.32 -5.76 -1.86
CA THR A 103 -1.54 -5.93 -3.30
C THR A 103 -0.26 -5.91 -4.12
N LEU A 104 0.65 -4.95 -3.87
CA LEU A 104 1.89 -4.84 -4.63
C LEU A 104 2.86 -6.00 -4.34
N LEU A 105 3.05 -6.36 -3.07
CA LEU A 105 3.87 -7.52 -2.68
C LEU A 105 3.33 -8.80 -3.30
N VAL A 106 2.01 -9.03 -3.21
CA VAL A 106 1.36 -10.21 -3.78
C VAL A 106 1.54 -10.27 -5.30
N ALA A 107 1.42 -9.15 -6.00
CA ALA A 107 1.67 -9.10 -7.44
C ALA A 107 3.11 -9.53 -7.79
N GLN A 108 4.11 -9.04 -7.05
CA GLN A 108 5.50 -9.43 -7.24
C GLN A 108 5.74 -10.92 -6.97
N LEU A 109 5.23 -11.44 -5.84
CA LEU A 109 5.34 -12.85 -5.49
C LEU A 109 4.70 -13.78 -6.55
N VAL A 110 3.58 -13.36 -7.13
CA VAL A 110 2.90 -14.09 -8.20
C VAL A 110 3.75 -14.11 -9.46
N ASP A 111 4.33 -12.98 -9.86
CA ASP A 111 5.20 -12.88 -11.04
C ASP A 111 6.47 -13.71 -10.84
N ASP A 112 7.09 -13.66 -9.65
CA ASP A 112 8.25 -14.47 -9.30
C ASP A 112 7.96 -15.97 -9.33
N ALA A 113 6.83 -16.39 -8.74
CA ALA A 113 6.40 -17.78 -8.76
C ALA A 113 6.15 -18.29 -10.19
N LEU A 114 5.53 -17.45 -11.04
CA LEU A 114 5.30 -17.78 -12.45
C LEU A 114 6.62 -17.90 -13.22
N ASN A 115 7.54 -16.95 -13.04
CA ASN A 115 8.85 -16.97 -13.67
C ASN A 115 9.64 -18.22 -13.27
N ALA A 116 9.64 -18.56 -11.97
CA ALA A 116 10.29 -19.76 -11.46
C ALA A 116 9.68 -21.05 -12.05
N ALA A 117 8.35 -21.13 -12.15
CA ALA A 117 7.66 -22.27 -12.75
C ALA A 117 8.02 -22.43 -14.24
N CYS A 118 8.00 -21.33 -15.00
CA CYS A 118 8.36 -21.34 -16.43
C CYS A 118 9.80 -21.80 -16.64
N LEU A 119 10.74 -21.23 -15.87
CA LEU A 119 12.16 -21.58 -15.94
C LEU A 119 12.39 -23.07 -15.64
N ALA A 120 11.71 -23.63 -14.64
CA ALA A 120 11.83 -25.03 -14.28
C ALA A 120 11.36 -25.97 -15.40
N VAL A 121 10.26 -25.63 -16.08
CA VAL A 121 9.73 -26.39 -17.23
C VAL A 121 10.71 -26.32 -18.41
N GLN A 122 11.12 -25.12 -18.79
CA GLN A 122 12.03 -24.90 -19.92
C GLN A 122 13.37 -25.62 -19.72
N THR A 123 13.95 -25.52 -18.53
CA THR A 123 15.21 -26.17 -18.18
C THR A 123 15.11 -27.69 -18.31
N ARG A 124 14.05 -28.31 -17.77
CA ARG A 124 13.88 -29.77 -17.82
C ARG A 124 13.60 -30.30 -19.21
N LEU A 125 12.90 -29.52 -20.02
CA LEU A 125 12.62 -29.85 -21.42
C LEU A 125 13.75 -29.43 -22.37
N LYS A 126 14.82 -28.79 -21.86
CA LYS A 126 15.95 -28.26 -22.62
C LYS A 126 15.51 -27.28 -23.72
N LEU A 127 14.52 -26.45 -23.39
CA LEU A 127 14.05 -25.37 -24.26
C LEU A 127 14.92 -24.14 -24.05
N ASP A 128 15.30 -23.49 -25.14
CA ASP A 128 16.08 -22.24 -25.18
C ASP A 128 15.24 -21.04 -25.67
N TYR A 129 13.93 -21.21 -25.82
CA TYR A 129 12.97 -20.19 -26.24
C TYR A 129 11.81 -20.03 -25.24
N GLY A 130 11.34 -18.79 -25.06
CA GLY A 130 10.35 -18.41 -24.04
C GLY A 130 8.93 -18.10 -24.53
N ASP A 131 8.72 -18.00 -25.85
CA ASP A 131 7.51 -17.39 -26.43
C ASP A 131 6.21 -18.10 -26.04
N VAL A 132 6.26 -19.43 -25.89
CA VAL A 132 5.10 -20.25 -25.51
C VAL A 132 4.58 -19.87 -24.12
N ALA A 133 5.46 -19.55 -23.17
CA ALA A 133 5.04 -19.16 -21.83
C ALA A 133 4.28 -17.82 -21.86
N GLY A 134 4.77 -16.85 -22.63
CA GLY A 134 4.10 -15.56 -22.81
C GLY A 134 2.73 -15.68 -23.48
N VAL A 135 2.58 -16.58 -24.45
CA VAL A 135 1.29 -16.87 -25.10
C VAL A 135 0.34 -17.59 -24.15
N PHE A 136 0.82 -18.63 -23.45
CA PHE A 136 -0.02 -19.43 -22.58
C PHE A 136 -0.51 -18.65 -21.37
N PHE A 137 0.38 -17.92 -20.70
CA PHE A 137 0.05 -17.05 -19.57
C PHE A 137 -0.40 -15.66 -20.02
N SER A 138 -1.30 -15.63 -21.00
CA SER A 138 -2.02 -14.44 -21.45
C SER A 138 -3.53 -14.60 -21.21
N GLY A 139 -4.27 -13.48 -21.24
CA GLY A 139 -5.73 -13.48 -21.12
C GLY A 139 -6.24 -14.19 -19.85
N GLU A 140 -7.25 -15.03 -20.02
CA GLU A 140 -7.94 -15.72 -18.91
C GLU A 140 -7.02 -16.66 -18.11
N GLN A 141 -6.05 -17.30 -18.76
CA GLN A 141 -5.11 -18.21 -18.08
C GLN A 141 -4.21 -17.45 -17.11
N LYS A 142 -3.72 -16.27 -17.54
CA LYS A 142 -2.98 -15.36 -16.65
C LYS A 142 -3.82 -15.01 -15.43
N VAL A 143 -5.06 -14.57 -15.65
CA VAL A 143 -5.97 -14.16 -14.57
C VAL A 143 -6.25 -15.31 -13.60
N ALA A 144 -6.48 -16.53 -14.10
CA ALA A 144 -6.72 -17.70 -13.26
C ALA A 144 -5.50 -18.05 -12.40
N PHE A 145 -4.31 -18.05 -12.99
CA PHE A 145 -3.05 -18.33 -12.27
C PHE A 145 -2.76 -17.27 -11.21
N GLN A 146 -2.86 -15.99 -11.58
CA GLN A 146 -2.65 -14.88 -10.66
C GLN A 146 -3.61 -14.93 -9.47
N LYS A 147 -4.90 -15.22 -9.69
CA LYS A 147 -5.87 -15.37 -8.60
C LYS A 147 -5.50 -16.51 -7.64
N MET A 148 -5.05 -17.65 -8.18
CA MET A 148 -4.71 -18.81 -7.35
C MET A 148 -3.48 -18.55 -6.49
N PHE A 149 -2.41 -18.00 -7.07
CA PHE A 149 -1.19 -17.68 -6.34
C PHE A 149 -1.37 -16.49 -5.39
N ALA A 150 -2.17 -15.49 -5.76
CA ALA A 150 -2.50 -14.38 -4.86
C ALA A 150 -3.23 -14.89 -3.60
N ARG A 151 -4.17 -15.82 -3.75
CA ARG A 151 -4.83 -16.46 -2.61
C ARG A 151 -3.84 -17.22 -1.74
N TYR A 152 -2.91 -17.96 -2.35
CA TYR A 152 -1.86 -18.67 -1.61
C TYR A 152 -0.96 -17.70 -0.83
N ALA A 153 -0.45 -16.64 -1.46
CA ALA A 153 0.39 -15.64 -0.81
C ALA A 153 -0.33 -14.97 0.38
N LEU A 154 -1.60 -14.61 0.23
CA LEU A 154 -2.41 -14.06 1.32
C LEU A 154 -2.63 -15.06 2.46
N CYS A 155 -2.75 -16.37 2.16
CA CYS A 155 -2.81 -17.40 3.19
C CYS A 155 -1.49 -17.49 3.99
N GLU A 156 -0.34 -17.44 3.32
CA GLU A 156 0.97 -17.45 3.99
C GLU A 156 1.14 -16.22 4.89
N ILE A 157 0.82 -15.03 4.38
CA ILE A 157 0.86 -13.78 5.18
C ILE A 157 -0.04 -13.90 6.42
N ALA A 158 -1.25 -14.46 6.27
CA ALA A 158 -2.16 -14.66 7.40
C ALA A 158 -1.64 -15.69 8.43
N MET A 159 -0.78 -16.64 8.02
CA MET A 159 -0.13 -17.57 8.94
C MET A 159 1.03 -16.92 9.67
N MET A 160 1.81 -16.05 9.02
CA MET A 160 2.86 -15.27 9.67
C MET A 160 2.33 -14.47 10.86
N SER A 161 1.18 -13.80 10.70
CA SER A 161 0.54 -13.03 11.78
C SER A 161 0.14 -13.88 12.99
N LYS A 162 -0.08 -15.19 12.84
CA LYS A 162 -0.44 -16.08 13.95
C LYS A 162 0.77 -16.53 14.76
N ASP A 163 1.91 -16.70 14.09
CA ASP A 163 3.15 -17.12 14.74
C ASP A 163 3.80 -15.97 15.54
N GLU A 164 3.56 -14.71 15.17
CA GLU A 164 3.99 -13.52 15.93
C GLU A 164 3.23 -13.33 17.27
N GLY A 165 2.13 -14.06 17.48
CA GLY A 165 1.26 -13.96 18.67
C GLY A 165 1.26 -15.19 19.59
N ALA A 166 2.22 -16.12 19.42
CA ALA A 166 2.35 -17.36 20.19
C ALA A 166 3.50 -17.34 21.21
#